data_AF-A0A8S9TSC0-F1
#
_entry.id   AF-A0A8S9TSC0-F1
#
_cell.length_a   1.000
_cell.length_b   1.000
_cell.length_c   1.000
_cell.angle_alpha   90.00
_cell.angle_beta   90.00
_cell.angle_gamma   90.00
#
_symmetry.space_group_name_H-M   'P 1'
#
loop_
_entity.id
_entity.type
_entity.pdbx_description
1 polymer ?
#
loop_
_entity_poly.entity_id
_entity_poly.type
_entity_poly.pdbx_seq_one_letter_code
_entity_poly.pdbx_strand_id
1 'polypeptide(L)'
;MASAGFTSSANGRTGFNRKPERSNSGLGLKLGAKKKKMTIKPFKVTPKLPEAFEHDTWTKLEAAVHAVHGKQMSTLSREELYRSVEDMCTWKMAARLYTRLEETCSLHIRERVEDLAQYTGGDMNLFLEAVHRLWEDHCEDMLVIRTIFLYLDRTYVMQ
;
A
#
# COMPACT_ATOMS: atom_id res chain seq x y z
N MET A 1 -21.73 21.42 -54.55
CA MET A 1 -22.77 20.74 -55.34
C MET A 1 -22.84 19.31 -54.84
N ALA A 2 -23.98 18.67 -54.56
CA ALA A 2 -25.39 19.08 -54.39
C ALA A 2 -26.02 18.03 -53.44
N SER A 3 -26.78 18.36 -52.39
CA SER A 3 -28.20 18.77 -52.35
C SER A 3 -29.21 17.69 -52.80
N ALA A 4 -30.12 17.30 -51.88
CA ALA A 4 -31.30 16.42 -52.03
C ALA A 4 -31.06 14.93 -52.41
N GLY A 5 -31.91 13.95 -52.07
CA GLY A 5 -33.00 13.90 -51.07
C GLY A 5 -34.43 13.70 -51.60
N PHE A 6 -35.00 12.48 -51.49
CA PHE A 6 -36.44 12.15 -51.47
C PHE A 6 -36.62 10.67 -50.98
N THR A 7 -37.48 10.33 -50.00
CA THR A 7 -38.87 9.77 -50.06
C THR A 7 -39.12 8.66 -51.12
N SER A 8 -39.97 7.62 -50.96
CA SER A 8 -40.99 7.20 -49.96
C SER A 8 -41.29 5.66 -50.14
N SER A 9 -42.27 4.89 -49.60
CA SER A 9 -43.47 5.09 -48.75
C SER A 9 -44.02 3.72 -48.20
N ALA A 10 -44.90 3.76 -47.17
CA ALA A 10 -45.96 2.77 -46.80
C ALA A 10 -45.56 1.34 -46.28
N ASN A 11 -46.40 0.57 -45.54
CA ASN A 11 -47.81 0.73 -45.14
C ASN A 11 -48.20 -0.04 -43.83
N GLY A 12 -49.38 0.25 -43.23
CA GLY A 12 -50.00 -0.45 -42.07
C GLY A 12 -49.62 0.13 -40.69
N ARG A 13 -50.47 0.67 -39.80
CA ARG A 13 -51.90 0.46 -39.42
C ARG A 13 -52.20 -0.99 -38.99
N THR A 14 -52.76 -1.27 -37.81
CA THR A 14 -53.72 -0.53 -36.94
C THR A 14 -53.14 -0.21 -35.52
N GLY A 15 -53.79 0.52 -34.60
CA GLY A 15 -55.14 1.12 -34.57
C GLY A 15 -55.27 2.30 -33.56
N PHE A 16 -56.47 2.88 -33.42
CA PHE A 16 -56.72 4.15 -32.71
C PHE A 16 -57.29 3.96 -31.28
N ASN A 17 -56.92 4.85 -30.33
CA ASN A 17 -57.85 5.88 -29.82
C ASN A 17 -57.10 7.07 -29.15
N ARG A 18 -57.80 8.14 -28.78
CA ARG A 18 -57.24 9.45 -28.38
C ARG A 18 -57.51 9.85 -26.91
N LYS A 19 -56.57 10.63 -26.35
CA LYS A 19 -56.63 11.80 -25.41
C LYS A 19 -57.93 12.04 -24.58
N PRO A 20 -57.81 12.59 -23.34
CA PRO A 20 -57.22 13.92 -23.13
C PRO A 20 -56.30 14.11 -21.91
N GLU A 21 -55.70 15.29 -21.83
CA GLU A 21 -54.97 15.80 -20.66
C GLU A 21 -55.90 16.13 -19.49
N ARG A 22 -55.36 16.07 -18.28
CA ARG A 22 -55.78 16.91 -17.15
C ARG A 22 -54.56 17.44 -16.43
N SER A 23 -54.39 18.76 -16.47
CA SER A 23 -53.52 19.46 -15.53
C SER A 23 -54.20 19.53 -14.17
N ASN A 24 -53.44 19.27 -13.11
CA ASN A 24 -53.66 19.91 -11.81
C ASN A 24 -52.33 20.03 -11.06
N SER A 25 -52.17 21.12 -10.31
CA SER A 25 -50.93 21.43 -9.59
C SER A 25 -51.04 21.11 -8.10
N GLY A 26 -49.89 20.78 -7.50
CA GLY A 26 -49.72 20.71 -6.04
C GLY A 26 -50.17 19.41 -5.36
N LEU A 27 -49.21 18.69 -4.77
CA LEU A 27 -48.88 18.83 -3.34
C LEU A 27 -47.60 18.02 -3.02
N GLY A 28 -46.74 18.56 -2.16
CA GLY A 28 -45.37 18.06 -1.99
C GLY A 28 -45.27 16.75 -1.19
N LEU A 29 -44.83 15.67 -1.83
CA LEU A 29 -44.47 14.41 -1.16
C LEU A 29 -43.09 14.49 -0.49
N LYS A 30 -43.05 15.23 0.62
CA LYS A 30 -42.09 15.22 1.74
C LYS A 30 -40.67 14.73 1.42
N LEU A 31 -39.73 15.69 1.31
CA LEU A 31 -38.32 15.49 1.64
C LEU A 31 -38.22 14.85 3.04
N GLY A 32 -37.86 13.56 3.10
CA GLY A 32 -37.96 12.80 4.34
C GLY A 32 -37.53 11.34 4.27
N ALA A 33 -36.75 10.95 3.26
CA ALA A 33 -36.20 9.60 3.15
C ALA A 33 -35.17 9.36 4.27
N LYS A 34 -35.63 8.89 5.44
CA LYS A 34 -34.77 8.52 6.57
C LYS A 34 -33.67 7.58 6.09
N LYS A 35 -32.40 7.98 6.19
CA LYS A 35 -31.24 7.14 5.83
C LYS A 35 -31.39 5.79 6.52
N LYS A 36 -31.56 4.71 5.74
CA LYS A 36 -31.63 3.34 6.27
C LYS A 36 -30.28 3.00 6.90
N LYS A 37 -30.19 3.07 8.23
CA LYS A 37 -28.97 2.75 8.98
C LYS A 37 -28.67 1.26 8.83
N MET A 38 -27.69 0.93 7.99
CA MET A 38 -27.16 -0.43 7.92
C MET A 38 -26.71 -0.88 9.31
N THR A 39 -27.17 -2.06 9.70
CA THR A 39 -26.87 -2.65 11.01
C THR A 39 -26.30 -4.04 10.76
N ILE A 40 -24.99 -4.17 10.94
CA ILE A 40 -24.29 -5.45 10.82
C ILE A 40 -24.63 -6.27 12.07
N LYS A 41 -25.02 -7.53 11.90
CA LYS A 41 -25.17 -8.46 13.02
C LYS A 41 -23.77 -8.82 13.53
N PRO A 42 -23.45 -8.66 14.82
CA PRO A 42 -22.12 -8.99 15.34
C PRO A 42 -21.82 -10.49 15.16
N PHE A 43 -20.55 -10.81 14.92
CA PHE A 43 -20.08 -12.20 14.92
C PHE A 43 -20.27 -12.81 16.32
N LYS A 44 -20.59 -14.11 16.37
CA LYS A 44 -20.79 -14.84 17.65
C LYS A 44 -19.51 -14.94 18.50
N VAL A 45 -18.35 -14.79 17.87
CA VAL A 45 -17.03 -14.75 18.48
C VAL A 45 -16.26 -13.65 17.76
N THR A 46 -15.60 -12.76 18.50
CA THR A 46 -14.65 -11.81 17.93
C THR A 46 -13.41 -12.57 17.46
N PRO A 47 -13.01 -12.50 16.17
CA PRO A 47 -11.75 -13.11 15.74
C PRO A 47 -10.60 -12.45 16.48
N LYS A 48 -9.76 -13.28 17.13
CA LYS A 48 -8.51 -12.84 17.75
C LYS A 48 -7.37 -12.96 16.75
N LEU A 49 -6.43 -12.02 16.81
CA LEU A 49 -5.14 -12.15 16.13
C LEU A 49 -4.37 -13.35 16.73
N PRO A 50 -3.74 -14.22 15.92
CA PRO A 50 -2.89 -15.29 16.43
C PRO A 50 -1.69 -14.73 17.19
N GLU A 51 -1.29 -15.35 18.30
CA GLU A 51 -0.17 -14.86 19.14
C GLU A 51 1.18 -14.88 18.40
N ALA A 52 1.36 -15.82 17.46
CA ALA A 52 2.56 -15.89 16.62
C ALA A 52 2.62 -14.81 15.51
N PHE A 53 1.51 -14.13 15.19
CA PHE A 53 1.40 -13.23 14.03
C PHE A 53 2.53 -12.20 13.96
N GLU A 54 2.88 -11.57 15.09
CA GLU A 54 3.90 -10.52 15.14
C GLU A 54 5.30 -11.08 14.85
N HIS A 55 5.60 -12.27 15.36
CA HIS A 55 6.88 -12.94 15.13
C HIS A 55 6.97 -13.42 13.68
N ASP A 56 5.97 -14.17 13.21
CA ASP A 56 5.91 -14.72 11.84
C ASP A 56 5.94 -13.63 10.77
N THR A 57 5.39 -12.45 11.06
CA THR A 57 5.38 -11.30 10.15
C THR A 57 6.69 -10.52 10.22
N TRP A 58 7.27 -10.35 11.42
CA TRP A 58 8.60 -9.77 11.55
C TRP A 58 9.66 -10.61 10.83
N THR A 59 9.71 -11.93 11.01
CA THR A 59 10.72 -12.80 10.39
C THR A 59 10.72 -12.73 8.86
N LYS A 60 9.56 -12.47 8.23
CA LYS A 60 9.46 -12.23 6.77
C LYS A 60 10.06 -10.89 6.36
N LEU A 61 9.83 -9.84 7.15
CA LEU A 61 10.33 -8.49 6.91
C LEU A 61 11.84 -8.41 7.17
N GLU A 62 12.32 -9.03 8.25
CA GLU A 62 13.72 -9.20 8.62
C GLU A 62 14.49 -9.94 7.52
N ALA A 63 13.97 -11.08 7.05
CA ALA A 63 14.55 -11.81 5.91
C ALA A 63 14.61 -10.97 4.63
N ALA A 64 13.64 -10.07 4.39
CA ALA A 64 13.67 -9.15 3.26
C ALA A 64 14.70 -8.01 3.46
N VAL A 65 14.87 -7.47 4.67
CA VAL A 65 15.92 -6.48 4.98
C VAL A 65 17.32 -7.10 4.80
N HIS A 66 17.54 -8.32 5.28
CA HIS A 66 18.79 -9.05 5.03
C HIS A 66 18.98 -9.39 3.54
N ALA A 67 17.92 -9.70 2.79
CA ALA A 67 18.02 -9.88 1.35
C ALA A 67 18.45 -8.60 0.62
N VAL A 68 17.92 -7.42 1.01
CA VAL A 68 18.35 -6.13 0.47
C VAL A 68 19.84 -5.89 0.76
N HIS A 69 20.26 -5.93 2.02
CA HIS A 69 21.68 -5.74 2.41
C HIS A 69 22.63 -6.75 1.76
N GLY A 70 22.18 -7.99 1.52
CA GLY A 70 22.94 -9.01 0.80
C GLY A 70 22.90 -8.88 -0.74
N LYS A 71 22.22 -7.85 -1.27
CA LYS A 71 21.92 -7.64 -2.71
C LYS A 71 21.27 -8.88 -3.38
N GLN A 72 20.42 -9.59 -2.63
CA GLN A 72 19.73 -10.82 -3.04
C GLN A 72 18.26 -10.60 -3.42
N MET A 73 17.67 -11.57 -4.10
CA MET A 73 16.22 -11.62 -4.35
C MET A 73 15.46 -12.02 -3.07
N SER A 74 14.43 -11.26 -2.69
CA SER A 74 13.49 -11.66 -1.64
C SER A 74 12.55 -12.77 -2.13
N THR A 75 12.15 -13.68 -1.24
CA THR A 75 11.18 -14.76 -1.54
C THR A 75 9.75 -14.24 -1.69
N LEU A 76 9.43 -13.12 -1.03
CA LEU A 76 8.15 -12.41 -1.12
C LEU A 76 8.28 -11.21 -2.07
N SER A 77 7.17 -10.85 -2.72
CA SER A 77 7.08 -9.63 -3.52
C SER A 77 6.98 -8.38 -2.64
N ARG A 78 7.35 -7.21 -3.21
CA ARG A 78 7.28 -5.94 -2.48
C ARG A 78 5.88 -5.56 -2.02
N GLU A 79 4.82 -5.97 -2.74
CA GLU A 79 3.44 -5.74 -2.31
C GLU A 79 3.11 -6.57 -1.05
N GLU A 80 3.48 -7.86 -1.01
CA GLU A 80 3.27 -8.71 0.18
C GLU A 80 4.04 -8.21 1.41
N LEU A 81 5.25 -7.71 1.21
CA LEU A 81 6.05 -7.08 2.26
C LEU A 81 5.41 -5.76 2.73
N TYR A 82 4.94 -4.90 1.82
CA TYR A 82 4.23 -3.67 2.16
C TYR A 82 2.93 -3.95 2.94
N ARG A 83 2.14 -4.96 2.54
CA ARG A 83 0.93 -5.39 3.28
C ARG A 83 1.27 -5.93 4.67
N SER A 84 2.36 -6.67 4.80
CA SER A 84 2.87 -7.14 6.10
C SER A 84 3.18 -5.97 7.05
N VAL A 85 3.75 -4.87 6.54
CA VAL A 85 3.96 -3.62 7.30
C VAL A 85 2.64 -2.92 7.64
N GLU A 86 1.70 -2.81 6.69
CA GLU A 86 0.37 -2.21 6.88
C GLU A 86 -0.45 -2.93 7.95
N ASP A 87 -0.45 -4.27 7.95
CA ASP A 87 -1.15 -5.07 8.95
C ASP A 87 -0.55 -4.87 10.36
N MET A 88 0.78 -4.94 10.51
CA MET A 88 1.45 -4.69 11.79
C MET A 88 1.18 -3.27 12.32
N CYS A 89 1.16 -2.26 11.45
CA CYS A 89 0.80 -0.90 11.83
C CYS A 89 -0.68 -0.79 12.27
N THR A 90 -1.58 -1.47 11.55
CA THR A 90 -3.02 -1.53 11.84
C THR A 90 -3.29 -2.16 13.21
N TRP A 91 -2.61 -3.26 13.53
CA TRP A 91 -2.66 -3.95 14.84
C TRP A 91 -1.84 -3.26 15.95
N LYS A 92 -1.44 -2.00 15.75
CA LYS A 92 -0.73 -1.13 16.73
C LYS A 92 0.66 -1.60 17.13
N MET A 93 1.32 -2.40 16.30
CA MET A 93 2.70 -2.88 16.51
C MET A 93 3.76 -1.94 15.94
N ALA A 94 3.36 -0.82 15.31
CA ALA A 94 4.24 0.13 14.60
C ALA A 94 5.50 0.55 15.38
N ALA A 95 5.40 0.87 16.67
CA ALA A 95 6.55 1.26 17.49
C ALA A 95 7.59 0.12 17.63
N ARG A 96 7.12 -1.11 17.86
CA ARG A 96 7.98 -2.30 17.98
C ARG A 96 8.57 -2.71 16.63
N LEU A 97 7.83 -2.47 15.54
CA LEU A 97 8.31 -2.67 14.18
C LEU A 97 9.42 -1.66 13.81
N TYR A 98 9.28 -0.39 14.23
CA TYR A 98 10.29 0.64 14.05
C TYR A 98 11.58 0.31 14.79
N THR A 99 11.51 0.02 16.10
CA THR A 99 12.69 -0.32 16.91
C THR A 99 13.44 -1.53 16.34
N ARG A 100 12.74 -2.58 15.89
CA ARG A 100 13.41 -3.74 15.28
C ARG A 100 14.07 -3.41 13.94
N LEU A 101 13.44 -2.59 13.10
CA LEU A 101 14.07 -2.14 11.85
C LEU A 101 15.31 -1.28 12.11
N GLU A 102 15.24 -0.39 13.10
CA GLU A 102 16.37 0.42 13.58
C GLU A 102 17.50 -0.47 14.11
N GLU A 103 17.20 -1.48 14.92
CA GLU A 103 18.15 -2.48 15.44
C GLU A 103 18.83 -3.27 14.30
N THR A 104 18.07 -3.83 13.34
CA THR A 104 18.61 -4.61 12.21
C THR A 104 19.52 -3.76 11.31
N CYS A 105 19.10 -2.54 10.95
CA CYS A 105 19.93 -1.66 10.11
C CYS A 105 21.17 -1.15 10.86
N SER A 106 21.05 -0.83 12.16
CA SER A 106 22.18 -0.38 12.98
C SER A 106 23.20 -1.50 13.21
N LEU A 107 22.75 -2.74 13.39
CA LEU A 107 23.61 -3.93 13.46
C LEU A 107 24.40 -4.10 12.16
N HIS A 108 23.70 -4.10 11.02
CA HIS A 108 24.34 -4.27 9.71
C HIS A 108 25.41 -3.20 9.43
N ILE A 109 25.08 -1.90 9.63
CA ILE A 109 26.04 -0.83 9.37
C ILE A 109 27.21 -0.84 10.36
N ARG A 110 27.00 -1.28 11.61
CA ARG A 110 28.11 -1.53 12.55
C ARG A 110 29.05 -2.61 12.04
N GLU A 111 28.52 -3.75 11.59
CA GLU A 111 29.32 -4.85 11.00
C GLU A 111 30.10 -4.39 9.76
N ARG A 112 29.46 -3.63 8.86
CA ARG A 112 30.10 -3.10 7.64
C ARG A 112 31.15 -2.02 7.95
N VAL A 113 31.03 -1.29 9.05
CA VAL A 113 32.09 -0.36 9.52
C VAL A 113 33.21 -1.11 10.24
N GLU A 114 32.90 -2.20 10.95
CA GLU A 114 33.91 -3.11 11.51
C GLU A 114 34.73 -3.80 10.40
N ASP A 115 34.11 -4.15 9.24
CA ASP A 115 34.82 -4.63 8.04
C ASP A 115 35.90 -3.64 7.55
N LEU A 116 35.67 -2.32 7.66
CA LEU A 116 36.64 -1.31 7.20
C LEU A 116 37.96 -1.36 7.98
N ALA A 117 37.97 -1.96 9.17
CA ALA A 117 39.17 -2.10 10.00
C ALA A 117 40.32 -2.79 9.24
N GLN A 118 40.02 -3.70 8.30
CA GLN A 118 41.00 -4.43 7.50
C GLN A 118 41.89 -3.54 6.61
N TYR A 119 41.44 -2.33 6.28
CA TYR A 119 42.21 -1.36 5.48
C TYR A 119 43.03 -0.38 6.34
N THR A 120 42.87 -0.40 7.67
CA THR A 120 43.49 0.56 8.58
C THR A 120 44.99 0.29 8.69
N GLY A 121 45.82 1.25 8.25
CA GLY A 121 47.27 1.06 8.14
C GLY A 121 47.75 0.50 6.78
N GLY A 122 46.83 0.27 5.85
CA GLY A 122 47.13 0.02 4.43
C GLY A 122 47.20 1.31 3.61
N ASP A 123 46.92 1.20 2.30
CA ASP A 123 46.79 2.35 1.41
C ASP A 123 45.52 3.16 1.75
N MET A 124 45.69 4.46 2.02
CA MET A 124 44.61 5.40 2.29
C MET A 124 43.61 5.49 1.12
N ASN A 125 44.05 5.29 -0.12
CA ASN A 125 43.15 5.29 -1.28
C ASN A 125 42.18 4.11 -1.24
N LEU A 126 42.67 2.90 -0.89
CA LEU A 126 41.83 1.71 -0.75
C LEU A 126 40.82 1.84 0.41
N PHE A 127 41.24 2.46 1.52
CA PHE A 127 40.32 2.79 2.61
C PHE A 127 39.21 3.76 2.16
N LEU A 128 39.56 4.84 1.44
CA LEU A 128 38.59 5.81 0.93
C LEU A 128 37.65 5.21 -0.11
N GLU A 129 38.13 4.34 -1.01
CA GLU A 129 37.28 3.58 -1.93
C GLU A 129 36.31 2.64 -1.19
N ALA A 130 36.76 1.95 -0.14
CA ALA A 130 35.91 1.06 0.65
C ALA A 130 34.82 1.84 1.41
N VAL A 131 35.16 3.00 1.98
CA VAL A 131 34.19 3.92 2.61
C VAL A 131 33.17 4.44 1.59
N HIS A 132 33.61 4.81 0.38
CA HIS A 132 32.70 5.29 -0.68
C HIS A 132 31.69 4.21 -1.08
N ARG A 133 32.17 2.99 -1.37
CA ARG A 133 31.29 1.86 -1.75
C ARG A 133 30.30 1.51 -0.65
N LEU A 134 30.73 1.48 0.62
CA LEU A 134 29.84 1.25 1.77
C LEU A 134 28.74 2.32 1.86
N TRP A 135 29.08 3.59 1.62
CA TRP A 135 28.12 4.68 1.64
C TRP A 135 27.12 4.59 0.47
N GLU A 136 27.59 4.29 -0.75
CA GLU A 136 26.72 4.04 -1.91
C GLU A 136 25.78 2.85 -1.67
N ASP A 137 26.31 1.70 -1.23
CA ASP A 137 25.54 0.50 -0.86
C ASP A 137 24.43 0.83 0.13
N HIS A 138 24.77 1.52 1.23
CA HIS A 138 23.83 1.91 2.28
C HIS A 138 22.73 2.85 1.76
N CYS A 139 23.09 3.82 0.91
CA CYS A 139 22.12 4.74 0.32
C CYS A 139 21.12 4.02 -0.60
N GLU A 140 21.57 3.05 -1.41
CA GLU A 140 20.68 2.23 -2.24
C GLU A 140 19.77 1.34 -1.37
N ASP A 141 20.33 0.66 -0.38
CA ASP A 141 19.60 -0.29 0.46
C ASP A 141 18.53 0.42 1.30
N MET A 142 18.86 1.59 1.87
CA MET A 142 17.89 2.40 2.61
C MET A 142 16.76 2.95 1.71
N LEU A 143 17.01 3.20 0.42
CA LEU A 143 15.94 3.52 -0.53
C LEU A 143 15.01 2.32 -0.74
N VAL A 144 15.55 1.12 -0.95
CA VAL A 144 14.73 -0.10 -1.13
C VAL A 144 13.93 -0.42 0.14
N ILE A 145 14.58 -0.41 1.31
CA ILE A 145 13.94 -0.58 2.63
C ILE A 145 12.84 0.47 2.81
N ARG A 146 13.06 1.74 2.48
CA ARG A 146 12.00 2.77 2.54
C ARG A 146 10.82 2.44 1.62
N THR A 147 11.02 1.84 0.45
CA THR A 147 9.88 1.43 -0.40
C THR A 147 9.07 0.27 0.18
N ILE A 148 9.69 -0.60 0.99
CA ILE A 148 8.99 -1.68 1.71
C ILE A 148 8.23 -1.12 2.91
N PHE A 149 8.91 -0.34 3.75
CA PHE A 149 8.38 0.22 5.00
C PHE A 149 7.63 1.56 4.82
N LEU A 150 7.21 1.90 3.60
CA LEU A 150 6.59 3.19 3.26
C LEU A 150 5.34 3.50 4.11
N TYR A 151 4.56 2.49 4.50
CA TYR A 151 3.42 2.68 5.40
C TYR A 151 3.86 3.16 6.79
N LEU A 152 4.95 2.61 7.34
CA LEU A 152 5.50 2.97 8.66
C LEU A 152 6.07 4.40 8.64
N ASP A 153 6.85 4.75 7.61
CA ASP A 153 7.35 6.11 7.31
C ASP A 153 6.20 7.14 7.30
N ARG A 154 5.09 6.79 6.63
CA ARG A 154 3.95 7.70 6.43
C ARG A 154 2.93 7.75 7.57
N THR A 155 2.85 6.74 8.43
CA THR A 155 1.77 6.63 9.43
C THR A 155 2.25 6.54 10.87
N TYR A 156 3.55 6.40 11.13
CA TYR A 156 4.12 6.40 12.49
C TYR A 156 5.25 7.43 12.64
N VAL A 157 6.18 7.48 11.69
CA VAL A 157 7.37 8.36 11.78
C VAL A 157 7.05 9.84 11.51
N MET A 158 6.03 10.12 10.69
CA MET A 158 5.55 11.48 10.38
C MET A 158 4.17 11.79 11.00
N GLN A 159 3.96 11.44 12.28
CA GLN A 159 2.85 11.92 13.11
C GLN A 159 3.24 13.18 13.91
#